data_AF-A0A8T5KJ35-F1
#
_entry.id   AF-A0A8T5KJ35-F1
#
_cell.length_a   1.000
_cell.length_b   1.000
_cell.length_c   1.000
_cell.angle_alpha   90.00
_cell.angle_beta   90.00
_cell.angle_gamma   90.00
#
_symmetry.space_group_name_H-M   'P 1'
#
loop_
_entity.id
_entity.type
_entity.pdbx_description
1 polymer ?
#
loop_
_entity_poly.entity_id
_entity_poly.type
_entity_poly.pdbx_seq_one_letter_code
_entity_poly.pdbx_strand_id
1 'polypeptide(L)'
;MLTLEEVRVLGNIANTTWGRSSTTKVPTMSLKCEIIGDSALKVSYVTLVTFASDRAMSQQMPALENDAVQVTGKYLAEIKKEFKAEIGHALKAKVKNTVPSVEIVSLQPHISPKRTAYYRHVTFVELG
;
A
#
# COMPACT_ATOMS: atom_id res chain seq x y z
N MET A 1 1.46 23.51 0.86
CA MET A 1 1.94 23.19 2.23
C MET A 1 0.69 23.02 3.07
N LEU A 2 0.50 21.84 3.65
CA LEU A 2 -0.76 21.51 4.33
C LEU A 2 -0.90 22.27 5.65
N THR A 3 -2.12 22.64 5.99
CA THR A 3 -2.42 23.23 7.30
C THR A 3 -2.42 22.17 8.40
N LEU A 4 -2.29 22.58 9.65
CA LEU A 4 -2.26 21.66 10.79
C LEU A 4 -3.58 20.88 10.94
N GLU A 5 -4.71 21.48 10.55
CA GLU A 5 -6.00 20.80 10.49
C GLU A 5 -6.04 19.74 9.39
N GLU A 6 -5.51 20.04 8.20
CA GLU A 6 -5.40 19.08 7.10
C GLU A 6 -4.53 17.88 7.44
N VAL A 7 -3.40 18.12 8.13
CA VAL A 7 -2.53 17.04 8.59
C VAL A 7 -3.24 16.15 9.62
N ARG A 8 -4.05 16.73 10.50
CA ARG A 8 -4.82 15.96 11.50
C ARG A 8 -5.92 15.11 10.85
N VAL A 9 -6.66 15.68 9.91
CA VAL A 9 -7.70 14.97 9.15
C VAL A 9 -7.06 13.85 8.33
N LEU A 10 -5.99 14.14 7.60
CA LEU A 10 -5.27 13.14 6.82
C LEU A 10 -4.67 12.04 7.71
N GLY A 11 -4.14 12.42 8.87
CA GLY A 11 -3.65 11.47 9.87
C GLY A 11 -4.77 10.58 10.41
N ASN A 12 -5.96 11.13 10.63
CA ASN A 12 -7.13 10.35 11.06
C ASN A 12 -7.59 9.36 9.98
N ILE A 13 -7.67 9.79 8.72
CA ILE A 13 -8.07 8.97 7.57
C ILE A 13 -7.02 7.87 7.31
N ALA A 14 -5.73 8.22 7.37
CA ALA A 14 -4.64 7.27 7.18
C ALA A 14 -4.50 6.27 8.34
N ASN A 15 -5.04 6.59 9.51
CA ASN A 15 -4.88 5.77 10.71
C ASN A 15 -5.83 4.56 10.71
N THR A 16 -5.35 3.46 10.14
CA THR A 16 -6.04 2.17 10.13
C THR A 16 -5.75 1.32 11.38
N THR A 17 -5.47 1.92 12.55
CA THR A 17 -5.27 1.17 13.80
C THR A 17 -6.54 0.42 14.24
N TRP A 18 -6.32 -0.58 15.12
CA TRP A 18 -7.38 -1.42 15.66
C TRP A 18 -8.49 -0.57 16.28
N GLY A 19 -9.75 -0.78 15.84
CA GLY A 19 -10.93 -0.09 16.38
C GLY A 19 -11.46 1.09 15.58
N ARG A 20 -10.71 1.69 14.63
CA ARG A 20 -11.21 2.80 13.79
C ARG A 20 -11.39 2.42 12.31
N SER A 21 -10.53 1.55 11.77
CA SER A 21 -10.61 1.01 10.39
C SER A 21 -9.85 -0.32 10.24
N SER A 22 -9.90 -1.17 11.27
CA SER A 22 -9.05 -2.37 11.40
C SER A 22 -9.43 -3.56 10.52
N THR A 23 -10.29 -3.34 9.54
CA THR A 23 -10.79 -4.38 8.64
C THR A 23 -10.57 -3.91 7.22
N THR A 24 -9.47 -4.32 6.60
CA THR A 24 -9.49 -4.45 5.15
C THR A 24 -10.55 -5.50 4.81
N LYS A 25 -11.52 -5.14 3.98
CA LYS A 25 -12.57 -6.00 3.42
C LYS A 25 -12.05 -7.22 2.65
N VAL A 26 -10.72 -7.39 2.54
CA VAL A 26 -10.07 -8.43 1.74
C VAL A 26 -9.00 -9.12 2.59
N PRO A 27 -9.15 -10.41 2.91
CA PRO A 27 -8.22 -11.15 3.78
C PRO A 27 -6.87 -11.47 3.10
N THR A 28 -6.71 -11.11 1.83
CA THR A 28 -5.56 -11.50 1.01
C THR A 28 -4.46 -10.45 0.96
N MET A 29 -4.71 -9.22 1.41
CA MET A 29 -3.78 -8.09 1.28
C MET A 29 -3.87 -7.12 2.44
N SER A 30 -2.77 -6.42 2.71
CA SER A 30 -2.67 -5.34 3.68
C SER A 30 -2.24 -4.05 2.98
N LEU A 31 -2.98 -2.98 3.21
CA LEU A 31 -2.65 -1.62 2.80
C LEU A 31 -2.43 -0.78 4.06
N LYS A 32 -1.32 -0.03 4.09
CA LYS A 32 -1.03 0.92 5.17
C LYS A 32 -0.63 2.26 4.58
N CYS A 33 -1.11 3.34 5.18
CA CYS A 33 -0.72 4.70 4.84
C CYS A 33 0.05 5.31 6.01
N GLU A 34 1.20 5.90 5.74
CA GLU A 34 2.03 6.60 6.72
C GLU A 34 2.32 8.01 6.19
N ILE A 35 2.15 9.02 7.03
CA ILE A 35 2.59 10.39 6.71
C ILE A 35 4.08 10.48 7.04
N ILE A 36 4.90 10.87 6.06
CA ILE A 36 6.34 11.06 6.21
C ILE A 36 6.64 12.56 6.12
N GLY A 37 7.04 13.15 7.24
CA GLY A 37 7.28 14.59 7.33
C GLY A 37 6.03 15.41 7.01
N ASP A 38 6.23 16.59 6.43
CA ASP A 38 5.16 17.59 6.28
C ASP A 38 4.44 17.53 4.91
N SER A 39 5.00 16.81 3.93
CA SER A 39 4.52 16.86 2.54
C SER A 39 4.58 15.53 1.78
N ALA A 40 4.81 14.40 2.47
CA ALA A 40 4.82 13.10 1.81
C ALA A 40 3.92 12.07 2.51
N LEU A 41 3.31 11.21 1.70
CA LEU A 41 2.66 9.98 2.13
C LEU A 41 3.45 8.78 1.61
N LYS A 42 3.53 7.74 2.42
CA LYS A 42 4.00 6.43 2.05
C LYS A 42 2.84 5.45 2.15
N VAL A 43 2.46 4.89 1.02
CA VAL A 43 1.46 3.82 0.95
C VAL A 43 2.18 2.50 0.74
N SER A 44 2.00 1.58 1.69
CA SER A 44 2.61 0.25 1.65
C SER A 44 1.53 -0.79 1.36
N TYR A 45 1.66 -1.46 0.23
CA TYR A 45 0.88 -2.65 -0.12
C TYR A 45 1.70 -3.90 0.21
N VAL A 46 1.09 -4.88 0.88
CA VAL A 46 1.70 -6.16 1.19
C VAL A 46 0.71 -7.27 0.90
N THR A 47 1.14 -8.28 0.15
CA THR A 47 0.37 -9.50 -0.11
C THR A 47 1.23 -10.74 0.08
N LEU A 48 0.60 -11.84 0.47
CA LEU A 48 1.22 -13.15 0.55
C LEU A 48 1.02 -13.90 -0.77
N VAL A 49 2.11 -14.38 -1.36
CA VAL A 49 2.08 -15.13 -2.61
C VAL A 49 2.86 -16.42 -2.46
N THR A 50 2.33 -17.49 -3.06
CA THR A 50 3.01 -18.78 -3.11
C THR A 50 3.44 -19.05 -4.55
N PHE A 51 4.75 -19.12 -4.77
CA PHE A 51 5.33 -19.48 -6.05
C PHE A 51 5.60 -20.98 -6.11
N ALA A 52 5.28 -21.62 -7.25
CA ALA A 52 5.56 -23.03 -7.47
C ALA A 52 7.02 -23.30 -7.92
N SER A 53 7.67 -22.27 -8.50
CA SER A 53 9.06 -22.29 -8.97
C SER A 53 9.55 -20.87 -9.22
N ASP A 54 10.86 -20.69 -9.40
CA ASP A 54 11.44 -19.37 -9.71
C ASP A 54 10.96 -18.82 -11.06
N ARG A 55 10.72 -19.71 -12.04
CA ARG A 55 10.12 -19.31 -13.32
C ARG A 55 8.69 -18.81 -13.15
N ALA A 56 7.90 -19.47 -12.29
CA ALA A 56 6.54 -19.01 -11.97
C ALA A 56 6.55 -17.66 -11.24
N MET A 57 7.56 -17.40 -10.41
CA MET A 57 7.76 -16.10 -9.77
C MET A 57 7.96 -14.99 -10.81
N SER A 58 8.89 -15.14 -11.75
CA SER A 58 9.12 -14.14 -12.79
C SER A 58 7.88 -13.88 -13.66
N GLN A 59 7.06 -14.90 -13.92
CA GLN A 59 5.82 -14.76 -14.70
C GLN A 59 4.70 -14.06 -13.92
N GLN A 60 4.64 -14.23 -12.59
CA GLN A 60 3.61 -13.63 -11.74
C GLN A 60 3.94 -12.20 -11.31
N MET A 61 5.22 -11.80 -11.31
CA MET A 61 5.65 -10.46 -10.89
C MET A 61 4.90 -9.32 -11.59
N PRO A 62 4.75 -9.29 -12.94
CA PRO A 62 4.04 -8.20 -13.60
C PRO A 62 2.56 -8.11 -13.22
N ALA A 63 1.91 -9.27 -12.97
CA ALA A 63 0.52 -9.29 -12.54
C ALA A 63 0.37 -8.71 -11.12
N LEU A 64 1.27 -9.10 -10.20
CA LEU A 64 1.28 -8.58 -8.83
C LEU A 64 1.57 -7.08 -8.76
N GLU A 65 2.45 -6.59 -9.62
CA GLU A 65 2.74 -5.16 -9.73
C GLU A 65 1.52 -4.39 -10.24
N ASN A 66 0.87 -4.87 -11.29
CA ASN A 66 -0.36 -4.28 -11.81
C ASN A 66 -1.47 -4.25 -10.74
N ASP A 67 -1.66 -5.35 -10.02
CA ASP A 67 -2.64 -5.43 -8.93
C ASP A 67 -2.30 -4.43 -7.82
N ALA A 68 -1.03 -4.36 -7.40
CA ALA A 68 -0.58 -3.42 -6.38
C ALA A 68 -0.81 -1.97 -6.79
N VAL A 69 -0.52 -1.60 -8.05
CA VAL A 69 -0.77 -0.26 -8.59
C VAL A 69 -2.27 0.06 -8.60
N GLN A 70 -3.11 -0.86 -9.07
CA GLN A 70 -4.56 -0.66 -9.11
C GLN A 70 -5.17 -0.50 -7.71
N VAL A 71 -4.78 -1.37 -6.78
CA VAL A 71 -5.26 -1.34 -5.40
C VAL A 71 -4.80 -0.08 -4.69
N THR A 72 -3.52 0.28 -4.84
CA THR A 72 -2.97 1.52 -4.28
C THR A 72 -3.64 2.76 -4.86
N GLY A 73 -3.92 2.76 -6.16
CA GLY A 73 -4.64 3.85 -6.83
C GLY A 73 -6.07 4.03 -6.32
N LYS A 74 -6.81 2.93 -6.14
CA LYS A 74 -8.16 2.94 -5.54
C LYS A 74 -8.12 3.48 -4.12
N TYR A 75 -7.18 3.01 -3.31
CA TYR A 75 -7.02 3.45 -1.93
C TYR A 75 -6.67 4.94 -1.83
N LEU A 76 -5.77 5.45 -2.68
CA LEU A 76 -5.48 6.89 -2.75
C LEU A 76 -6.69 7.72 -3.20
N ALA A 77 -7.54 7.18 -4.09
CA ALA A 77 -8.77 7.85 -4.49
C ALA A 77 -9.79 7.91 -3.36
N GLU A 78 -9.90 6.85 -2.55
CA GLU A 78 -10.72 6.82 -1.33
C GLU A 78 -10.24 7.86 -0.31
N ILE A 79 -8.94 7.90 -0.01
CA ILE A 79 -8.35 8.92 0.89
C ILE A 79 -8.66 10.33 0.38
N LYS A 80 -8.47 10.60 -0.93
CA LYS A 80 -8.78 11.91 -1.51
C LYS A 80 -10.26 12.27 -1.39
N LYS A 81 -11.16 11.28 -1.51
CA LYS A 81 -12.60 11.46 -1.38
C LYS A 81 -12.99 11.79 0.06
N GLU A 82 -12.47 11.05 1.02
CA GLU A 82 -12.72 11.27 2.45
C GLU A 82 -12.15 12.63 2.91
N PHE A 83 -10.92 12.95 2.49
CA PHE A 83 -10.32 14.26 2.77
C PHE A 83 -11.17 15.41 2.22
N LYS A 84 -11.67 15.29 0.98
CA LYS A 84 -12.54 16.30 0.38
C LYS A 84 -13.87 16.42 1.13
N ALA A 85 -14.40 15.32 1.68
CA ALA A 85 -15.63 15.34 2.45
C ALA A 85 -15.46 16.08 3.79
N GLU A 86 -14.30 15.96 4.44
CA GLU A 86 -14.03 16.60 5.72
C GLU A 86 -13.60 18.07 5.60
N ILE A 87 -12.78 18.43 4.60
CA ILE A 87 -12.17 19.78 4.50
C ILE A 87 -12.79 20.63 3.39
N GLY A 88 -13.58 20.03 2.51
CA GLY A 88 -14.30 20.73 1.44
C GLY A 88 -13.47 21.02 0.17
N HIS A 89 -12.14 20.88 0.20
CA HIS A 89 -11.27 21.02 -0.97
C HIS A 89 -10.50 19.74 -1.31
N ALA A 90 -9.98 19.65 -2.53
CA ALA A 90 -9.35 18.43 -3.03
C ALA A 90 -7.85 18.36 -2.68
N LEU A 91 -7.40 17.23 -2.14
CA LEU A 91 -6.00 16.93 -1.89
C LEU A 91 -5.24 16.70 -3.21
N LYS A 92 -4.26 17.56 -3.52
CA LYS A 92 -3.34 17.32 -4.63
C LYS A 92 -2.27 16.35 -4.17
N ALA A 93 -2.28 15.15 -4.76
CA ALA A 93 -1.30 14.12 -4.44
C ALA A 93 -0.70 13.59 -5.75
N LYS A 94 0.64 13.65 -5.86
CA LYS A 94 1.41 13.20 -7.01
C LYS A 94 2.33 12.04 -6.61
N VAL A 95 2.26 10.93 -7.34
CA VAL A 95 3.16 9.79 -7.11
C VAL A 95 4.58 10.19 -7.53
N LYS A 96 5.54 10.07 -6.62
CA LYS A 96 6.96 10.35 -6.87
C LYS A 96 7.74 9.11 -7.25
N ASN A 97 7.59 8.07 -6.45
CA ASN A 97 8.40 6.88 -6.56
C ASN A 97 7.62 5.66 -6.10
N THR A 98 7.99 4.51 -6.66
CA THR A 98 7.39 3.23 -6.37
C THR A 98 8.49 2.19 -6.26
N VAL A 99 8.51 1.44 -5.16
CA VAL A 99 9.54 0.45 -4.85
C VAL A 99 8.86 -0.89 -4.59
N PRO A 100 8.87 -1.82 -5.56
CA PRO A 100 8.49 -3.21 -5.33
C PRO A 100 9.63 -3.99 -4.66
N SER A 101 9.29 -4.92 -3.78
CA SER A 101 10.23 -5.87 -3.18
C SER A 101 9.56 -7.21 -2.90
N VAL A 102 10.34 -8.29 -3.01
CA VAL A 102 9.89 -9.65 -2.68
C VAL A 102 10.78 -10.24 -1.62
N GLU A 103 10.17 -10.71 -0.55
CA GLU A 103 10.84 -11.31 0.60
C GLU A 103 10.33 -12.75 0.75
N ILE A 104 11.20 -13.74 0.54
CA ILE A 104 10.85 -15.16 0.65
C ILE A 104 10.82 -15.54 2.15
N VAL A 105 9.72 -16.14 2.59
CA VAL A 105 9.44 -16.48 4.00
C VAL A 105 9.58 -18.00 4.24
N SER A 106 9.77 -18.81 3.20
CA SER A 106 9.71 -20.28 3.33
C SER A 106 10.83 -20.85 4.21
N LEU A 107 10.48 -21.71 5.16
CA LEU A 107 11.40 -22.31 6.13
C LEU A 107 12.24 -23.49 5.61
N GLN A 108 11.89 -24.12 4.47
CA GLN A 108 12.55 -25.36 4.01
C GLN A 108 12.68 -25.46 2.48
N PRO A 109 13.65 -24.75 1.86
CA PRO A 109 13.85 -24.76 0.41
C PRO A 109 14.31 -26.11 -0.18
N HIS A 110 14.72 -27.06 0.68
CA HIS A 110 15.22 -28.38 0.31
C HIS A 110 14.15 -29.47 0.30
N ILE A 111 12.98 -29.23 0.93
CA ILE A 111 11.88 -30.22 1.04
C ILE A 111 10.72 -29.86 0.11
N SER A 112 10.49 -28.57 -0.16
CA SER A 112 9.37 -28.08 -0.95
C SER A 112 9.84 -27.12 -2.05
N PRO A 113 9.47 -27.34 -3.32
CA PRO A 113 9.69 -26.36 -4.38
C PRO A 113 8.77 -25.13 -4.24
N LYS A 114 7.70 -25.21 -3.44
CA LYS A 114 6.82 -24.08 -3.17
C LYS A 114 7.51 -23.08 -2.25
N ARG A 115 7.53 -21.81 -2.67
CA ARG A 115 8.10 -20.69 -1.92
C ARG A 115 7.00 -19.70 -1.59
N THR A 116 6.72 -19.55 -0.31
CA THR A 116 5.85 -18.46 0.19
C THR A 116 6.69 -17.19 0.32
N ALA A 117 6.20 -16.08 -0.19
CA ALA A 117 6.87 -14.79 -0.14
C ALA A 117 5.89 -13.67 0.20
N TYR A 118 6.40 -12.65 0.89
CA TYR A 118 5.78 -11.34 0.93
C TYR A 118 6.15 -10.58 -0.33
N TYR A 119 5.14 -10.20 -1.11
CA TYR A 119 5.28 -9.16 -2.11
C TYR A 119 4.91 -7.84 -1.45
N ARG A 120 5.86 -6.90 -1.40
CA ARG A 120 5.66 -5.55 -0.89
C ARG A 120 5.80 -4.55 -2.02
N HIS A 121 4.96 -3.53 -2.00
CA HIS A 121 4.98 -2.47 -2.99
C HIS A 121 4.75 -1.15 -2.29
N VAL A 122 5.81 -0.33 -2.21
CA VAL A 122 5.81 0.93 -1.47
C VAL A 122 5.72 2.07 -2.45
N THR A 123 4.66 2.87 -2.35
CA THR A 123 4.43 4.05 -3.19
C THR A 123 4.61 5.31 -2.35
N PHE A 124 5.52 6.18 -2.78
CA PHE A 124 5.74 7.50 -2.21
C PHE A 124 4.95 8.54 -2.99
N VAL A 125 4.14 9.30 -2.28
CA VAL A 125 3.26 10.32 -2.84
C VAL A 125 3.61 11.66 -2.20
N GLU A 126 3.80 12.68 -3.02
CA GLU A 126 3.98 14.05 -2.56
C GLU A 126 2.63 14.77 -2.51
N LEU A 127 2.43 15.53 -1.44
CA LEU A 127 1.25 16.35 -1.19
C LEU A 127 1.55 17.81 -1.53
N GLY A 128 0.67 18.44 -2.32
CA GLY A 128 0.83 19.80 -2.83
C GLY A 128 -0.20 20.78 -2.30
#